data_AF-A0A3B8Q308-F1
#
_entry.id   AF-A0A3B8Q308-F1
#
_cell.length_a   1.000
_cell.length_b   1.000
_cell.length_c   1.000
_cell.angle_alpha   90.00
_cell.angle_beta   90.00
_cell.angle_gamma   90.00
#
_symmetry.space_group_name_H-M   'P 1'
#
loop_
_entity.id
_entity.type
_entity.pdbx_description
1 polymer ?
#
loop_
_entity_poly.entity_id
_entity_poly.type
_entity_poly.pdbx_seq_one_letter_code
_entity_poly.pdbx_strand_id
1 'polypeptide(L)'
;MSDERPTPADLQAKFYQEHLATRDAIGIPSDCSPCQLLYVPCADTLIAEVYRRSTPAREHRLFARRHSERRYTPVGQPADGIHYKQPVAHPDLQCAYFSVWSTRHFSYEGVGGDWNSIQRLHLSDYRIEQVVADGELVIPSPYDRSWVSDLLGISADGASLICICGLQRHTGERVDYFLCYLDVSSSCVTPLTKLEGTWF
;
A
#
# COMPACT_ATOMS: atom_id res chain seq x y z
N MET A 1 -47.53 26.71 6.39
CA MET A 1 -46.28 26.02 6.72
C MET A 1 -45.50 25.91 5.43
N SER A 2 -44.47 26.74 5.26
CA SER A 2 -43.60 26.69 4.09
C SER A 2 -42.81 25.39 4.13
N ASP A 3 -43.00 24.56 3.12
CA ASP A 3 -42.25 23.34 2.87
C ASP A 3 -40.88 23.76 2.33
N GLU A 4 -39.97 24.15 3.24
CA GLU A 4 -38.59 24.48 2.90
C GLU A 4 -37.87 23.21 2.49
N ARG A 5 -37.78 23.02 1.17
CA ARG A 5 -36.98 21.95 0.59
C ARG A 5 -35.50 22.17 0.94
N PRO A 6 -34.79 21.13 1.41
CA PRO A 6 -33.38 21.24 1.77
C PRO A 6 -32.57 21.72 0.57
N THR A 7 -31.62 22.61 0.84
CA THR A 7 -30.73 23.13 -0.21
C THR A 7 -29.71 22.06 -0.62
N PRO A 8 -29.05 22.21 -1.79
CA PRO A 8 -27.95 21.33 -2.17
C PRO A 8 -26.83 21.25 -1.12
N ALA A 9 -26.57 22.35 -0.39
CA ALA A 9 -25.59 22.37 0.69
C ALA A 9 -26.02 21.52 1.89
N ASP A 10 -27.31 21.57 2.26
CA ASP A 10 -27.87 20.76 3.34
C ASP A 10 -27.82 19.26 3.01
N LEU A 11 -28.15 18.91 1.76
CA LEU A 11 -28.04 17.54 1.26
C LEU A 11 -26.59 17.06 1.26
N GLN A 12 -25.65 17.88 0.80
CA GLN A 12 -24.23 17.55 0.80
C GLN A 12 -23.69 17.34 2.22
N ALA A 13 -24.04 18.21 3.16
CA ALA A 13 -23.66 18.07 4.56
C ALA A 13 -24.24 16.78 5.18
N LYS A 14 -25.51 16.47 4.90
CA LYS A 14 -26.16 15.24 5.37
C LYS A 14 -25.48 13.99 4.83
N PHE A 15 -25.26 13.90 3.52
CA PHE A 15 -24.57 12.76 2.91
C PHE A 15 -23.14 12.60 3.45
N TYR A 16 -22.44 13.70 3.69
CA TYR A 16 -21.12 13.66 4.30
C TYR A 16 -21.16 13.06 5.71
N GLN A 17 -22.09 13.49 6.57
CA GLN A 17 -22.24 12.93 7.92
C GLN A 17 -22.64 11.46 7.91
N GLU A 18 -23.57 11.06 7.04
CA GLU A 18 -23.96 9.66 6.87
C GLU A 18 -22.77 8.79 6.42
N HIS A 19 -21.92 9.32 5.54
CA HIS A 19 -20.72 8.64 5.08
C HIS A 19 -19.67 8.48 6.19
N LEU A 20 -19.44 9.51 7.02
CA LEU A 20 -18.55 9.42 8.18
C LEU A 20 -19.05 8.40 9.20
N ALA A 21 -20.35 8.44 9.54
CA ALA A 21 -20.97 7.48 10.45
C ALA A 21 -20.88 6.04 9.90
N THR A 22 -21.01 5.87 8.59
CA THR A 22 -20.85 4.56 7.94
C THR A 22 -19.43 4.02 8.09
N ARG A 23 -18.40 4.86 7.94
CA ARG A 23 -16.99 4.46 8.09
C ARG A 23 -16.68 3.95 9.49
N ASP A 24 -17.01 4.72 10.51
CA ASP A 24 -16.77 4.32 11.90
C ASP A 24 -17.55 3.03 12.23
N ALA A 25 -18.77 2.88 11.70
CA ALA A 25 -19.58 1.67 11.86
C ALA A 25 -18.99 0.43 11.18
N ILE A 26 -18.22 0.58 10.09
CA ILE A 26 -17.51 -0.52 9.43
C ILE A 26 -16.07 -0.69 9.96
N GLY A 27 -15.66 0.02 11.00
CA GLY A 27 -14.33 -0.16 11.62
C GLY A 27 -13.17 0.52 10.88
N ILE A 28 -13.46 1.43 9.94
CA ILE A 28 -12.45 2.28 9.30
C ILE A 28 -12.62 3.70 9.86
N PRO A 29 -11.58 4.34 10.40
CA PRO A 29 -11.70 5.71 10.93
C PRO A 29 -12.28 6.69 9.90
N SER A 30 -13.19 7.55 10.34
CA SER A 30 -13.88 8.53 9.49
C SER A 30 -12.93 9.52 8.78
N ASP A 31 -11.75 9.77 9.34
CA ASP A 31 -10.68 10.62 8.77
C ASP A 31 -9.88 9.94 7.64
N CYS A 32 -10.10 8.65 7.39
CA CYS A 32 -9.46 7.90 6.31
C CYS A 32 -10.19 8.09 4.97
N SER A 33 -9.44 8.11 3.87
CA SER A 33 -9.93 8.06 2.49
C SER A 33 -9.51 6.76 1.82
N PRO A 34 -10.36 6.13 0.98
CA PRO A 34 -10.00 4.89 0.29
C PRO A 34 -8.89 5.12 -0.74
N CYS A 35 -7.99 4.15 -0.85
CA CYS A 35 -7.02 4.02 -1.94
C CYS A 35 -7.43 2.87 -2.86
N GLN A 36 -7.56 1.68 -2.28
CA GLN A 36 -7.73 0.41 -3.00
C GLN A 36 -8.50 -0.58 -2.13
N LEU A 37 -9.24 -1.48 -2.78
CA LEU A 37 -9.90 -2.61 -2.14
C LEU A 37 -9.55 -3.89 -2.91
N LEU A 38 -9.07 -4.90 -2.19
CA LEU A 38 -8.84 -6.24 -2.71
C LEU A 38 -9.85 -7.21 -2.12
N TYR A 39 -10.25 -8.19 -2.93
CA TYR A 39 -10.91 -9.40 -2.46
C TYR A 39 -10.01 -10.60 -2.79
N VAL A 40 -9.75 -11.46 -1.79
CA VAL A 40 -8.94 -12.67 -1.92
C VAL A 40 -9.87 -13.88 -1.76
N PRO A 41 -10.30 -14.52 -2.87
CA PRO A 41 -11.33 -15.56 -2.83
C PRO A 41 -10.97 -16.77 -1.98
N CYS A 42 -9.75 -17.31 -2.09
CA CYS A 42 -9.35 -18.51 -1.35
C CYS A 42 -9.35 -18.32 0.18
N ALA A 43 -9.30 -17.06 0.65
CA ALA A 43 -9.34 -16.70 2.05
C ALA A 43 -10.65 -15.99 2.46
N ASP A 44 -11.61 -15.83 1.55
CA ASP A 44 -12.84 -15.04 1.76
C ASP A 44 -12.56 -13.68 2.45
N THR A 45 -11.45 -13.02 2.08
CA THR A 45 -10.94 -11.84 2.80
C THR A 45 -11.00 -10.60 1.92
N LEU A 46 -11.46 -9.49 2.49
CA LEU A 46 -11.34 -8.16 1.92
C LEU A 46 -10.20 -7.40 2.60
N ILE A 47 -9.35 -6.75 1.81
CA ILE A 47 -8.25 -5.90 2.28
C ILE A 47 -8.46 -4.49 1.72
N ALA A 48 -8.69 -3.52 2.59
CA ALA A 48 -8.82 -2.12 2.25
C ALA A 48 -7.52 -1.38 2.56
N GLU A 49 -6.98 -0.70 1.56
CA GLU A 49 -5.97 0.34 1.75
C GLU A 49 -6.65 1.71 1.84
N VAL A 50 -6.27 2.47 2.85
CA VAL A 50 -6.74 3.84 3.07
C VAL A 50 -5.58 4.76 3.41
N TYR A 51 -5.73 6.06 3.18
CA TYR A 51 -4.82 7.08 3.73
C TYR A 51 -5.55 7.99 4.72
N ARG A 52 -4.85 8.43 5.78
CA ARG A 52 -5.38 9.41 6.75
C ARG A 52 -5.31 10.82 6.19
N ARG A 53 -6.44 11.53 6.14
CA ARG A 53 -6.49 12.93 5.68
C ARG A 53 -5.90 13.91 6.69
N SER A 54 -5.89 13.53 7.97
CA SER A 54 -5.43 14.35 9.10
C SER A 54 -3.91 14.55 9.12
N THR A 55 -3.15 13.69 8.44
CA THR A 55 -1.68 13.73 8.43
C THR A 55 -1.15 14.40 7.16
N PRO A 56 -0.15 15.31 7.24
CA PRO A 56 0.47 15.91 6.05
C PRO A 56 1.03 14.89 5.07
N ALA A 57 1.59 13.78 5.58
CA ALA A 57 2.17 12.69 4.79
C ALA A 57 1.13 11.75 4.14
N ARG A 58 -0.17 11.95 4.44
CA ARG A 58 -1.26 11.02 4.06
C ARG A 58 -0.93 9.57 4.42
N GLU A 59 -0.76 9.30 5.70
CA GLU A 59 -0.39 8.00 6.22
C GLU A 59 -1.26 6.85 5.71
N HIS A 60 -0.64 5.86 5.06
CA HIS A 60 -1.36 4.71 4.51
C HIS A 60 -1.50 3.60 5.55
N ARG A 61 -2.67 2.99 5.60
CA ARG A 61 -3.03 1.91 6.53
C ARG A 61 -3.80 0.83 5.78
N LEU A 62 -3.61 -0.40 6.23
CA LEU A 62 -4.38 -1.55 5.75
C LEU A 62 -5.40 -1.97 6.81
N PHE A 63 -6.55 -2.40 6.32
CA PHE A 63 -7.66 -2.91 7.11
C PHE A 63 -8.16 -4.20 6.46
N ALA A 64 -8.46 -5.22 7.25
CA ALA A 64 -8.93 -6.51 6.75
C ALA A 64 -10.21 -6.99 7.46
N ARG A 65 -11.05 -7.72 6.73
CA ARG A 65 -12.19 -8.46 7.26
C ARG A 65 -12.50 -9.67 6.40
N ARG A 66 -13.20 -10.66 6.93
CA ARG A 66 -13.89 -11.64 6.09
C ARG A 66 -15.02 -10.96 5.32
N HIS A 67 -15.35 -11.47 4.14
CA HIS A 67 -16.46 -10.95 3.33
C HIS A 67 -17.79 -10.97 4.09
N SER A 68 -18.02 -12.02 4.89
CA SER A 68 -19.19 -12.19 5.75
C SER A 68 -19.23 -11.25 6.97
N GLU A 69 -18.11 -10.67 7.37
CA GLU A 69 -18.02 -9.77 8.51
C GLU A 69 -18.34 -8.33 8.11
N ARG A 70 -19.05 -7.58 8.94
CA ARG A 70 -19.35 -6.17 8.63
C ARG A 70 -18.17 -5.23 8.90
N ARG A 71 -17.38 -5.53 9.93
CA ARG A 71 -16.36 -4.61 10.47
C ARG A 71 -14.97 -5.01 10.02
N TYR A 72 -14.22 -4.03 9.54
CA TYR A 72 -12.80 -4.11 9.33
C TYR A 72 -12.02 -4.07 10.64
N THR A 73 -10.88 -4.76 10.63
CA THR A 73 -9.87 -4.73 11.68
C THR A 73 -8.58 -4.13 11.11
N PRO A 74 -7.86 -3.27 11.86
CA PRO A 74 -6.56 -2.77 11.42
C PRO A 74 -5.57 -3.93 11.21
N VAL A 75 -4.85 -3.90 10.11
CA VAL A 75 -3.74 -4.83 9.85
C VAL A 75 -2.48 -4.28 10.52
N GLY A 76 -2.06 -4.93 11.60
CA GLY A 76 -0.93 -4.49 12.41
C GLY A 76 -1.16 -3.16 13.13
N GLN A 77 -0.08 -2.62 13.69
CA GLN A 77 -0.06 -1.33 14.38
C GLN A 77 1.22 -0.57 13.99
N PRO A 78 1.34 -0.10 12.73
CA PRO A 78 2.51 0.64 12.30
C PRO A 78 2.67 1.92 13.15
N ALA A 79 3.90 2.24 13.50
CA ALA A 79 4.25 3.49 14.17
C ALA A 79 3.90 4.70 13.29
N ASP A 80 3.84 5.88 13.91
CA ASP A 80 3.63 7.14 13.19
C ASP A 80 4.71 7.33 12.13
N GLY A 81 4.31 7.84 10.96
CA GLY A 81 5.17 7.96 9.80
C GLY A 81 5.49 6.64 9.09
N ILE A 82 4.98 5.47 9.52
CA ILE A 82 5.10 4.22 8.76
C ILE A 82 3.84 4.00 7.92
N HIS A 83 4.01 3.62 6.66
CA HIS A 83 2.94 3.49 5.67
C HIS A 83 2.90 2.05 5.17
N TYR A 84 1.72 1.42 5.20
CA TYR A 84 1.47 0.14 4.53
C TYR A 84 0.73 0.41 3.23
N LYS A 85 1.38 0.20 2.09
CA LYS A 85 0.92 0.65 0.77
C LYS A 85 0.80 -0.50 -0.24
N GLN A 86 -0.05 -0.30 -1.24
CA GLN A 86 -0.13 -1.12 -2.45
C GLN A 86 -0.23 -2.62 -2.13
N PRO A 87 -1.27 -3.06 -1.40
CA PRO A 87 -1.43 -4.47 -1.16
C PRO A 87 -1.65 -5.17 -2.51
N VAL A 88 -1.08 -6.36 -2.65
CA VAL A 88 -1.28 -7.28 -3.77
C VAL A 88 -1.56 -8.68 -3.23
N ALA A 89 -2.44 -9.41 -3.90
CA ALA A 89 -2.80 -10.77 -3.50
C ALA A 89 -3.06 -11.62 -4.74
N HIS A 90 -2.74 -12.90 -4.65
CA HIS A 90 -3.09 -13.90 -5.67
C HIS A 90 -4.40 -14.57 -5.25
N PRO A 91 -5.35 -14.81 -6.17
CA PRO A 91 -6.66 -15.35 -5.82
C PRO A 91 -6.59 -16.71 -5.11
N ASP A 92 -5.54 -17.49 -5.38
CA ASP A 92 -5.35 -18.85 -4.88
C ASP A 92 -4.35 -18.97 -3.71
N LEU A 93 -3.75 -17.86 -3.26
CA LEU A 93 -2.80 -17.87 -2.14
C LEU A 93 -3.42 -17.27 -0.88
N GLN A 94 -3.25 -17.94 0.26
CA GLN A 94 -3.72 -17.44 1.56
C GLN A 94 -2.82 -16.36 2.17
N CYS A 95 -2.18 -15.55 1.32
CA CYS A 95 -1.36 -14.43 1.73
C CYS A 95 -1.56 -13.23 0.80
N ALA A 96 -1.29 -12.06 1.34
CA ALA A 96 -1.11 -10.83 0.58
C ALA A 96 0.28 -10.25 0.85
N TYR A 97 0.79 -9.44 -0.05
CA TYR A 97 2.03 -8.68 0.14
C TYR A 97 1.73 -7.19 0.07
N PHE A 98 2.50 -6.39 0.79
CA PHE A 98 2.39 -4.94 0.75
C PHE A 98 3.76 -4.29 0.99
N SER A 99 3.93 -3.07 0.50
CA SER A 99 5.16 -2.31 0.67
C SER A 99 5.09 -1.47 1.94
N VAL A 100 6.21 -1.38 2.66
CA VAL A 100 6.35 -0.54 3.84
C VAL A 100 7.27 0.63 3.54
N TRP A 101 6.79 1.84 3.80
CA TRP A 101 7.50 3.09 3.62
C TRP A 101 7.55 3.88 4.92
N SER A 102 8.62 4.62 5.16
CA SER A 102 8.73 5.57 6.27
C SER A 102 8.68 6.98 5.72
N THR A 103 7.94 7.86 6.39
CA THR A 103 7.98 9.29 6.15
C THR A 103 9.30 9.85 6.65
N ARG A 104 9.92 10.68 5.83
CA ARG A 104 11.05 11.52 6.21
C ARG A 104 10.68 12.99 6.08
N HIS A 105 10.76 13.70 7.20
CA HIS A 105 10.61 15.14 7.20
C HIS A 105 11.93 15.79 6.74
N PHE A 106 11.89 16.51 5.63
CA PHE A 106 13.00 17.35 5.22
C PHE A 106 12.84 18.73 5.86
N SER A 107 13.92 19.25 6.44
CA SER A 107 13.92 20.46 7.28
C SER A 107 13.44 21.73 6.55
N TYR A 108 13.39 21.75 5.22
CA TYR A 108 13.03 22.95 4.46
C TYR A 108 12.10 22.78 3.25
N GLU A 109 11.80 21.57 2.75
CA GLU A 109 11.08 21.41 1.46
C GLU A 109 10.07 20.25 1.40
N GLY A 110 9.47 19.88 2.53
CA GLY A 110 8.31 19.00 2.56
C GLY A 110 8.57 17.60 3.13
N VAL A 111 7.70 16.67 2.74
CA VAL A 111 7.63 15.31 3.27
C VAL A 111 8.06 14.35 2.16
N GLY A 112 9.17 13.64 2.35
CA GLY A 112 9.55 12.53 1.50
C GLY A 112 9.29 11.19 2.15
N GLY A 113 9.66 10.11 1.45
CA GLY A 113 9.58 8.77 1.99
C GLY A 113 10.79 7.93 1.63
N ASP A 114 11.21 7.08 2.56
CA ASP A 114 12.20 6.04 2.34
C ASP A 114 11.48 4.68 2.32
N TRP A 115 11.84 3.83 1.35
CA TRP A 115 11.34 2.45 1.32
C TRP A 115 12.02 1.64 2.43
N ASN A 116 11.25 0.83 3.16
CA ASN A 116 11.79 0.03 4.26
C ASN A 116 11.79 -1.46 3.98
N SER A 117 10.68 -2.00 3.45
CA SER A 117 10.53 -3.45 3.29
C SER A 117 9.33 -3.84 2.42
N ILE A 118 9.29 -5.11 2.04
CA ILE A 118 8.07 -5.81 1.67
C ILE A 118 7.69 -6.75 2.80
N GLN A 119 6.40 -6.75 3.13
CA GLN A 119 5.84 -7.62 4.15
C GLN A 119 4.75 -8.53 3.55
N ARG A 120 4.61 -9.71 4.15
CA ARG A 120 3.58 -10.69 3.88
C ARG A 120 2.56 -10.69 5.00
N LEU A 121 1.29 -10.56 4.64
CA LEU A 121 0.15 -10.77 5.52
C LEU A 121 -0.37 -12.20 5.33
N HIS A 122 -0.34 -13.00 6.38
CA HIS A 122 -1.00 -14.31 6.44
C HIS A 122 -2.51 -14.09 6.64
N LEU A 123 -3.35 -14.55 5.71
CA LEU A 123 -4.79 -14.20 5.72
C LEU A 123 -5.63 -15.09 6.65
N SER A 124 -5.05 -16.15 7.22
CA SER A 124 -5.71 -17.00 8.21
C SER A 124 -5.82 -16.29 9.57
N ASP A 125 -4.76 -15.60 9.99
CA ASP A 125 -4.59 -15.05 11.33
C ASP A 125 -4.15 -13.57 11.36
N TYR A 126 -4.01 -12.94 10.20
CA TYR A 126 -3.51 -11.58 10.01
C TYR A 126 -2.11 -11.33 10.60
N ARG A 127 -1.31 -12.39 10.76
CA ARG A 127 0.10 -12.27 11.12
C ARG A 127 0.89 -11.63 9.99
N ILE A 128 1.80 -10.75 10.36
CA ILE A 128 2.68 -10.04 9.43
C ILE A 128 4.09 -10.59 9.55
N GLU A 129 4.74 -10.80 8.41
CA GLU A 129 6.10 -11.29 8.28
C GLU A 129 6.88 -10.37 7.34
N GLN A 130 8.08 -9.95 7.72
CA GLN A 130 8.98 -9.25 6.80
C GLN A 130 9.62 -10.25 5.85
N VAL A 131 9.53 -9.96 4.55
CA VAL A 131 9.99 -10.84 3.48
C VAL A 131 11.29 -10.34 2.88
N VAL A 132 11.37 -9.02 2.66
CA VAL A 132 12.56 -8.35 2.13
C VAL A 132 12.72 -7.03 2.88
N ALA A 133 13.89 -6.75 3.41
CA ALA A 133 14.25 -5.47 4.03
C ALA A 133 15.00 -4.54 3.05
N ASP A 134 15.08 -3.26 3.42
CA ASP A 134 16.03 -2.32 2.81
C ASP A 134 17.46 -2.85 2.91
N GLY A 135 18.20 -2.74 1.80
CA GLY A 135 19.53 -3.30 1.65
C GLY A 135 19.62 -4.81 1.39
N GLU A 136 18.51 -5.55 1.41
CA GLU A 136 18.50 -7.01 1.12
C GLU A 136 18.19 -7.36 -0.33
N LEU A 137 17.81 -6.37 -1.15
CA LEU A 137 17.54 -6.58 -2.58
C LEU A 137 18.83 -6.95 -3.31
N VAL A 138 18.83 -8.09 -3.99
CA VAL A 138 19.91 -8.50 -4.88
C VAL A 138 19.64 -7.92 -6.26
N ILE A 139 20.40 -6.90 -6.62
CA ILE A 139 20.18 -6.11 -7.85
C ILE A 139 21.26 -6.34 -8.91
N PRO A 140 20.93 -6.14 -10.20
CA PRO A 140 21.89 -6.33 -11.27
C PRO A 140 22.92 -5.18 -11.32
N SER A 141 24.15 -5.53 -11.68
CA SER A 141 25.17 -4.55 -12.07
C SER A 141 24.68 -3.72 -13.27
N PRO A 142 24.98 -2.40 -13.35
CA PRO A 142 25.91 -1.64 -12.50
C PRO A 142 25.22 -0.82 -11.39
N TYR A 143 24.03 -1.22 -10.94
CA TYR A 143 23.31 -0.52 -9.88
C TYR A 143 23.83 -0.94 -8.50
N ASP A 144 23.75 -0.02 -7.54
CA ASP A 144 24.24 -0.22 -6.16
C ASP A 144 23.19 0.13 -5.09
N ARG A 145 22.12 0.84 -5.48
CA ARG A 145 20.97 1.11 -4.60
C ARG A 145 19.67 0.81 -5.32
N SER A 146 18.69 0.34 -4.55
CA SER A 146 17.35 0.06 -5.06
C SER A 146 16.27 0.20 -4.01
N TRP A 147 15.04 0.41 -4.48
CA TRP A 147 13.84 0.32 -3.67
C TRP A 147 12.66 -0.14 -4.53
N VAL A 148 11.63 -0.68 -3.88
CA VAL A 148 10.37 -1.00 -4.55
C VAL A 148 9.44 0.20 -4.47
N SER A 149 9.22 0.87 -5.61
CA SER A 149 8.31 2.01 -5.76
C SER A 149 6.84 1.58 -5.61
N ASP A 150 6.47 0.53 -6.34
CA ASP A 150 5.10 0.06 -6.43
C ASP A 150 5.05 -1.46 -6.50
N LEU A 151 4.16 -2.07 -5.72
CA LEU A 151 3.76 -3.46 -5.92
C LEU A 151 2.56 -3.51 -6.87
N LEU A 152 2.67 -4.34 -7.90
CA LEU A 152 1.66 -4.44 -8.96
C LEU A 152 0.91 -5.78 -8.94
N GLY A 153 1.58 -6.86 -8.51
CA GLY A 153 0.95 -8.17 -8.46
C GLY A 153 1.87 -9.27 -7.96
N ILE A 154 1.41 -10.50 -8.13
CA ILE A 154 2.13 -11.74 -7.81
C ILE A 154 2.12 -12.60 -9.07
N SER A 155 3.23 -13.27 -9.36
CA SER A 155 3.30 -14.25 -10.45
C SER A 155 2.31 -15.39 -10.24
N ALA A 156 1.92 -16.06 -11.32
CA ALA A 156 0.94 -17.15 -11.29
C ALA A 156 1.36 -18.35 -10.43
N ASP A 157 2.68 -18.59 -10.30
CA ASP A 157 3.25 -19.62 -9.44
C ASP A 157 3.44 -19.16 -7.99
N GLY A 158 3.16 -17.89 -7.67
CA GLY A 158 3.33 -17.31 -6.35
C GLY A 158 4.78 -17.06 -5.93
N ALA A 159 5.76 -17.36 -6.78
CA ALA A 159 7.19 -17.31 -6.42
C ALA A 159 7.76 -15.89 -6.46
N SER A 160 7.20 -15.02 -7.30
CA SER A 160 7.72 -13.68 -7.55
C SER A 160 6.65 -12.61 -7.39
N LEU A 161 7.09 -11.42 -6.95
CA LEU A 161 6.28 -10.22 -6.98
C LEU A 161 6.54 -9.45 -8.28
N ILE A 162 5.49 -8.92 -8.88
CA ILE A 162 5.57 -7.98 -10.00
C ILE A 162 5.57 -6.60 -9.40
N CYS A 163 6.61 -5.82 -9.67
CA CYS A 163 6.81 -4.54 -9.02
C CYS A 163 7.53 -3.53 -9.92
N ILE A 164 7.46 -2.25 -9.53
CA ILE A 164 8.29 -1.20 -10.08
C ILE A 164 9.44 -0.96 -9.11
N CYS A 165 10.67 -1.11 -9.57
CA CYS A 165 11.86 -0.80 -8.78
C CYS A 165 12.53 0.48 -9.29
N GLY A 166 12.92 1.35 -8.37
CA GLY A 166 13.92 2.38 -8.64
C GLY A 166 15.30 1.79 -8.47
N LEU A 167 16.17 1.91 -9.47
CA LEU A 167 17.55 1.47 -9.44
C LEU A 167 18.49 2.67 -9.66
N GLN A 168 19.43 2.86 -8.75
CA GLN A 168 20.39 3.96 -8.79
C GLN A 168 21.82 3.42 -8.89
N ARG A 169 22.68 4.18 -9.57
CA ARG A 169 24.13 3.93 -9.65
C ARG A 169 24.87 4.89 -8.72
N HIS A 170 25.95 4.42 -8.10
CA HIS A 170 26.75 5.18 -7.12
C HIS A 170 27.17 6.57 -7.60
N THR A 171 27.53 6.66 -8.88
CA THR A 171 28.11 7.86 -9.50
C THR A 171 27.07 8.71 -10.24
N GLY A 172 25.78 8.44 -10.09
CA GLY A 172 24.71 9.10 -10.82
C GLY A 172 23.60 9.63 -9.92
N GLU A 173 23.20 10.88 -10.16
CA GLU A 173 21.97 11.46 -9.56
C GLU A 173 20.70 10.87 -10.17
N ARG A 174 20.81 10.20 -11.32
CA ARG A 174 19.66 9.69 -12.06
C ARG A 174 19.27 8.29 -11.60
N VAL A 175 18.02 8.19 -11.18
CA VAL A 175 17.33 6.93 -10.89
C VAL A 175 16.71 6.42 -12.19
N ASP A 176 16.94 5.14 -12.49
CA ASP A 176 16.21 4.43 -13.54
C ASP A 176 15.09 3.60 -12.92
N TYR A 177 13.88 3.71 -13.44
CA TYR A 177 12.76 2.89 -13.00
C TYR A 177 12.53 1.72 -13.96
N PHE A 178 12.26 0.55 -13.41
CA PHE A 178 12.02 -0.68 -14.16
C PHE A 178 10.78 -1.39 -13.67
N LEU A 179 10.03 -1.98 -14.59
CA LEU A 179 9.17 -3.10 -14.27
C LEU A 179 10.05 -4.32 -14.00
N CYS A 180 9.83 -5.00 -12.87
CA CYS A 180 10.67 -6.09 -12.39
C CYS A 180 9.83 -7.28 -11.93
N TYR A 181 10.44 -8.47 -11.99
CA TYR A 181 10.13 -9.54 -11.05
C TYR A 181 11.07 -9.44 -9.84
N LEU A 182 10.51 -9.62 -8.66
CA LEU A 182 11.25 -9.80 -7.41
C LEU A 182 10.99 -11.22 -6.91
N ASP A 183 12.01 -12.07 -6.94
CA ASP A 183 11.93 -13.41 -6.34
C ASP A 183 11.89 -13.28 -4.81
N VAL A 184 10.84 -13.86 -4.22
CA VAL A 184 10.55 -13.71 -2.79
C VAL A 184 11.54 -14.48 -1.91
N SER A 185 12.13 -15.56 -2.42
CA SER A 185 13.00 -16.43 -1.63
C SER A 185 14.46 -15.96 -1.60
N SER A 186 14.91 -15.33 -2.68
CA SER A 186 16.28 -14.90 -2.90
C SER A 186 16.45 -13.38 -2.88
N SER A 187 15.36 -12.63 -2.77
CA SER A 187 15.31 -11.17 -2.87
C SER A 187 15.90 -10.63 -4.19
N CYS A 188 15.96 -11.48 -5.22
CA CYS A 188 16.59 -11.15 -6.49
C CYS A 188 15.64 -10.33 -7.38
N VAL A 189 16.12 -9.16 -7.80
CA VAL A 189 15.41 -8.27 -8.72
C VAL A 189 15.85 -8.57 -10.14
N THR A 190 14.91 -9.01 -10.96
CA THR A 190 15.09 -9.20 -12.41
C THR A 190 14.35 -8.11 -13.17
N PRO A 191 15.05 -7.11 -13.74
CA PRO A 191 14.42 -6.10 -14.58
C PRO A 191 13.86 -6.71 -15.87
N LEU A 192 12.64 -6.33 -16.22
CA LEU A 192 11.96 -6.73 -17.45
C LEU A 192 12.05 -5.63 -18.49
N THR A 193 11.63 -4.43 -18.11
CA THR A 193 11.52 -3.28 -19.01
C THR A 193 11.86 -2.01 -18.27
N LYS A 194 12.72 -1.18 -18.85
CA LYS A 194 12.97 0.19 -18.39
C LYS A 194 11.74 1.04 -18.67
N LEU A 195 11.26 1.76 -17.66
CA LEU A 195 10.10 2.64 -17.79
C LEU A 195 10.58 4.04 -18.21
N GLU A 196 10.40 4.37 -19.48
CA GLU A 196 10.68 5.70 -20.00
C GLU A 196 9.42 6.59 -19.87
N GLY A 197 9.59 7.81 -19.33
CA GLY A 197 8.49 8.78 -19.21
C GLY A 197 7.54 8.55 -18.02
N THR A 198 7.85 7.62 -17.13
CA THR A 198 7.19 7.49 -15.82
C THR A 198 7.87 8.41 -14.81
N TRP A 199 7.09 9.20 -14.10
CA TRP A 199 7.54 10.13 -13.06
C TRP A 199 7.04 9.59 -11.72
N PHE A 200 7.96 9.25 -10.83
CA PHE A 200 7.71 8.76 -9.47
C PHE A 200 8.27 9.76 -8.47
#